data_AF-A0A067S324-F1
#
_entry.id   AF-A0A067S324-F1
#
_cell.length_a   1.000
_cell.length_b   1.000
_cell.length_c   1.000
_cell.angle_alpha   90.00
_cell.angle_beta   90.00
_cell.angle_gamma   90.00
#
_symmetry.space_group_name_H-M   'P 1'
#
loop_
_entity.id
_entity.type
_entity.pdbx_description
1 polymer ?
#
loop_
_entity_poly.entity_id
_entity_poly.type
_entity_poly.pdbx_seq_one_letter_code
_entity_poly.pdbx_strand_id
1 'polypeptide(L)'
;MSAICRAIGLATKRICEHIAIFTDSIAMAKRALDPFLHSSQSHSLLACKALEAWLADDPLRWISFHHVPSKLKWGMQYEAHQYAAGSTRRPVDHGSRVTLDRLRMEADTTAARRWAKAATDRPQDL
;
A
#
# COMPACT_ATOMS: atom_id res chain seq x y z
N MET A 1 0.23 -4.40 1.73
CA MET A 1 1.14 -3.28 2.00
C MET A 1 1.69 -2.68 0.72
N SER A 2 1.48 -1.38 0.49
CA SER A 2 2.22 -0.61 -0.52
C SER A 2 3.70 -0.55 -0.14
N ALA A 3 4.61 -0.82 -1.09
CA ALA A 3 6.06 -0.81 -0.85
C ALA A 3 6.55 0.56 -0.36
N ILE A 4 6.01 1.64 -0.93
CA ILE A 4 6.36 3.03 -0.57
C ILE A 4 5.87 3.34 0.85
N CYS A 5 4.61 3.02 1.19
CA CYS A 5 4.10 3.24 2.56
C CYS A 5 4.91 2.47 3.60
N ARG A 6 5.35 1.24 3.27
CA ARG A 6 6.21 0.45 4.16
C ARG A 6 7.59 1.10 4.31
N ALA A 7 8.20 1.54 3.22
CA ALA A 7 9.50 2.23 3.25
C ALA A 7 9.43 3.47 4.13
N ILE A 8 8.38 4.29 3.98
CA ILE A 8 8.11 5.46 4.83
C ILE A 8 8.07 5.06 6.30
N GLY A 9 7.21 4.09 6.68
CA GLY A 9 7.05 3.70 8.08
C GLY A 9 8.29 3.06 8.71
N LEU A 10 9.24 2.56 7.91
CA LEU A 10 10.54 2.08 8.38
C LEU A 10 11.56 3.22 8.47
N ALA A 11 11.55 4.14 7.51
CA ALA A 11 12.49 5.26 7.45
C ALA A 11 12.26 6.26 8.59
N THR A 12 11.00 6.56 8.94
CA THR A 12 10.66 7.49 10.03
C THR A 12 11.07 6.99 11.43
N LYS A 13 11.47 5.72 11.56
CA LYS A 13 12.02 5.15 12.80
C LYS A 13 13.53 5.29 12.93
N ARG A 14 14.20 5.78 11.88
CA ARG A 14 15.65 6.01 11.87
C ARG A 14 15.95 7.44 12.27
N ILE A 15 17.13 7.65 12.83
CA ILE A 15 17.68 8.98 13.10
C ILE A 15 18.20 9.51 11.76
N CYS A 16 17.38 10.29 11.06
CA CYS A 16 17.77 11.00 9.85
C CYS A 16 17.00 12.32 9.73
N GLU A 17 17.60 13.27 9.02
CA GLU A 17 16.99 14.57 8.68
C GLU A 17 16.25 14.49 7.33
N HIS A 18 16.70 13.61 6.43
CA HIS A 18 16.17 13.52 5.08
C HIS A 18 15.79 12.09 4.71
N ILE A 19 14.58 11.92 4.19
CA ILE A 19 14.12 10.68 3.58
C ILE A 19 14.03 10.90 2.06
N ALA A 20 14.86 10.20 1.29
CA ALA A 20 14.79 10.19 -0.17
C ALA A 20 14.13 8.90 -0.67
N ILE A 21 13.01 9.00 -1.39
CA ILE A 21 12.33 7.84 -1.98
C ILE A 21 12.56 7.83 -3.50
N PHE A 22 13.25 6.80 -3.95
CA PHE A 22 13.46 6.52 -5.37
C PHE A 22 12.41 5.51 -5.86
N THR A 23 11.66 5.85 -6.90
CA THR A 23 10.61 4.99 -7.44
C THR A 23 10.44 5.17 -8.94
N ASP A 24 10.09 4.09 -9.64
CA ASP A 24 9.65 4.12 -11.04
C ASP A 24 8.16 4.49 -11.18
N SER A 25 7.46 4.76 -10.07
CA SER A 25 6.04 5.11 -10.09
C SER A 25 5.72 6.34 -9.25
N ILE A 26 5.74 7.52 -9.90
CA ILE A 26 5.27 8.78 -9.28
C ILE A 26 3.81 8.66 -8.85
N ALA A 27 2.98 7.95 -9.63
CA ALA A 27 1.57 7.74 -9.30
C ALA A 27 1.40 7.01 -7.97
N MET A 28 2.24 6.00 -7.69
CA MET A 28 2.22 5.31 -6.41
C MET A 28 2.80 6.14 -5.27
N ALA A 29 3.81 6.98 -5.54
CA ALA A 29 4.31 7.93 -4.55
C ALA A 29 3.22 8.93 -4.11
N LYS A 30 2.50 9.51 -5.07
CA LYS A 30 1.35 10.39 -4.78
C LYS A 30 0.28 9.65 -3.99
N ARG A 31 -0.11 8.45 -4.45
CA ARG A 31 -1.12 7.63 -3.76
C ARG A 31 -0.69 7.24 -2.34
N ALA A 32 0.59 7.02 -2.08
CA ALA A 32 1.10 6.65 -0.76
C ALA A 32 0.91 7.76 0.30
N LEU A 33 0.77 9.01 -0.14
CA LEU A 33 0.50 10.17 0.71
C LEU A 33 -0.92 10.74 0.49
N ASP A 34 -1.79 9.97 -0.17
CA ASP A 34 -3.16 10.36 -0.43
C ASP A 34 -4.06 9.87 0.73
N PRO A 35 -4.62 10.77 1.56
CA PRO A 35 -5.53 10.36 2.64
C PRO A 35 -6.96 10.11 2.13
N PHE A 36 -7.28 10.42 0.86
CA PHE A 36 -8.63 10.28 0.32
C PHE A 36 -9.04 8.81 0.11
N LEU A 37 -10.31 8.61 -0.22
CA LEU A 37 -10.91 7.30 -0.37
C LEU A 37 -10.35 6.56 -1.59
N HIS A 38 -9.59 5.50 -1.35
CA HIS A 38 -9.13 4.59 -2.39
C HIS A 38 -8.87 3.18 -1.82
N SER A 39 -8.73 2.19 -2.71
CA SER A 39 -8.23 0.88 -2.32
C SER A 39 -6.79 1.04 -1.83
N SER A 40 -6.33 0.54 -0.70
CA SER A 40 -5.05 0.88 -0.05
C SER A 40 -5.02 2.16 0.79
N GLN A 41 -6.15 2.83 1.04
CA GLN A 41 -6.20 4.00 1.92
C GLN A 41 -5.62 3.70 3.31
N SER A 42 -5.80 2.48 3.85
CA SER A 42 -5.19 2.04 5.12
C SER A 42 -3.68 2.24 5.12
N HIS A 43 -3.00 1.85 4.05
CA HIS A 43 -1.56 2.00 3.92
C HIS A 43 -1.15 3.47 3.84
N SER A 44 -1.89 4.29 3.09
CA SER A 44 -1.61 5.72 2.96
C SER A 44 -1.78 6.45 4.29
N LEU A 45 -2.88 6.19 5.01
CA LEU A 45 -3.11 6.79 6.33
C LEU A 45 -2.02 6.41 7.34
N LEU A 46 -1.55 5.16 7.34
CA LEU A 46 -0.44 4.75 8.19
C LEU A 46 0.87 5.46 7.84
N ALA A 47 1.15 5.64 6.54
CA ALA A 47 2.33 6.38 6.09
C ALA A 47 2.25 7.87 6.46
N CYS A 48 1.09 8.50 6.25
CA CYS A 48 0.84 9.89 6.64
C CYS A 48 1.02 10.09 8.14
N LYS A 49 0.45 9.24 8.99
CA LYS A 49 0.61 9.32 10.46
C LYS A 49 2.07 9.18 10.89
N ALA A 50 2.81 8.27 10.26
CA ALA A 50 4.24 8.09 10.56
C ALA A 50 5.06 9.32 10.16
N LEU A 51 4.76 9.93 9.01
CA LEU A 51 5.44 11.15 8.55
C LEU A 51 5.04 12.37 9.36
N GLU A 52 3.78 12.51 9.74
CA GLU A 52 3.28 13.62 10.56
C GLU A 52 4.07 13.71 11.87
N ALA A 53 4.16 12.59 12.61
CA ALA A 53 4.93 12.55 13.85
C ALA A 53 6.43 12.82 13.62
N TRP A 54 7.01 12.27 12.54
CA TRP A 54 8.43 12.43 12.25
C TRP A 54 8.81 13.86 11.81
N LEU A 55 7.96 14.53 11.02
CA LEU A 55 8.14 15.90 10.57
C LEU A 55 7.87 16.91 11.70
N ALA A 56 6.94 16.62 12.60
CA ALA A 56 6.65 17.50 13.73
C ALA A 56 7.76 17.54 14.80
N ASP A 57 8.58 16.48 14.86
CA ASP A 57 9.65 16.32 15.85
C ASP A 57 10.88 17.22 15.57
N ASP A 58 11.14 17.59 14.31
CA ASP A 58 12.27 18.46 13.95
C ASP A 58 11.97 19.26 12.66
N PRO A 59 12.00 20.61 12.70
CA PRO A 59 11.69 21.45 11.54
C PRO A 59 12.70 21.36 10.39
N LEU A 60 13.89 20.79 10.61
CA LEU A 60 14.87 20.54 9.54
C LEU A 60 14.55 19.26 8.76
N ARG A 61 13.60 18.45 9.23
CA ARG A 61 13.26 17.19 8.56
C ARG A 61 12.44 17.41 7.30
N TRP A 62 12.79 16.66 6.25
CA TRP A 62 12.05 16.71 5.00
C TRP A 62 12.10 15.38 4.23
N ILE A 63 11.19 15.25 3.28
CA ILE A 63 11.08 14.07 2.42
C ILE A 63 11.08 14.50 0.94
N SER A 64 11.76 13.73 0.10
CA SER A 64 11.75 13.92 -1.35
C SER A 64 11.39 12.65 -2.11
N PHE A 65 10.76 12.85 -3.26
CA PHE A 65 10.40 11.78 -4.18
C PHE A 65 11.15 11.98 -5.49
N HIS A 66 11.92 10.97 -5.88
CA HIS A 66 12.72 10.96 -7.09
C HIS A 66 12.22 9.88 -8.03
N HIS A 67 11.82 10.31 -9.22
CA HIS A 67 11.42 9.38 -10.26
C HIS A 67 12.65 8.78 -10.94
N VAL A 68 12.75 7.46 -10.91
CA VAL A 68 13.83 6.70 -11.53
C VAL A 68 13.21 5.60 -12.40
N PRO A 69 13.23 5.75 -13.74
CA PRO A 69 12.72 4.71 -14.62
C PRO A 69 13.46 3.39 -14.44
N SER A 70 12.73 2.30 -14.23
CA SER A 70 13.30 0.94 -14.08
C SER A 70 14.13 0.48 -15.29
N LYS A 71 13.84 1.03 -16.48
CA LYS A 71 14.61 0.78 -17.71
C LYS A 71 16.08 1.21 -17.61
N LEU A 72 16.41 2.15 -16.72
CA LEU A 72 17.79 2.57 -16.47
C LEU A 72 18.60 1.53 -15.71
N LYS A 73 17.92 0.52 -15.12
CA LYS A 73 18.54 -0.55 -14.31
C LYS A 73 19.49 0.00 -13.24
N TRP A 74 19.08 1.08 -12.58
CA TRP A 74 19.94 1.81 -11.65
C TRP A 74 19.99 1.14 -10.27
N GLY A 75 21.08 0.41 -10.01
CA GLY A 75 21.49 -0.08 -8.69
C GLY A 75 20.33 -0.62 -7.83
N MET A 76 20.25 -0.13 -6.58
CA MET A 76 19.23 -0.53 -5.60
C MET A 76 17.78 -0.32 -6.06
N GLN A 77 17.51 0.67 -6.93
CA GLN A 77 16.16 0.87 -7.45
C GLN A 77 15.75 -0.27 -8.38
N TYR A 78 16.67 -0.76 -9.22
CA TYR A 78 16.39 -1.88 -10.11
C TYR A 78 16.23 -3.18 -9.33
N GLU A 79 17.03 -3.40 -8.28
CA GLU A 79 16.84 -4.54 -7.36
C GLU A 79 15.45 -4.49 -6.70
N ALA A 80 15.01 -3.32 -6.24
CA ALA A 80 13.67 -3.13 -5.69
C ALA A 80 12.58 -3.40 -6.74
N HIS A 81 12.77 -2.96 -7.98
CA HIS A 81 11.86 -3.25 -9.09
C HIS A 81 11.79 -4.76 -9.38
N GLN A 82 12.92 -5.46 -9.45
CA GLN A 82 12.96 -6.91 -9.66
C GLN A 82 12.30 -7.67 -8.50
N TYR A 83 12.55 -7.23 -7.26
CA TYR A 83 11.90 -7.82 -6.09
C TYR A 83 10.38 -7.64 -6.14
N ALA A 84 9.91 -6.44 -6.50
CA ALA A 84 8.48 -6.16 -6.65
C ALA A 84 7.85 -6.95 -7.81
N ALA A 85 8.54 -7.05 -8.95
CA ALA A 85 8.09 -7.78 -10.13
C ALA A 85 8.08 -9.30 -9.94
N GLY A 86 9.05 -9.84 -9.20
CA GLY A 86 9.14 -11.27 -8.87
C GLY A 86 8.24 -11.68 -7.68
N SER A 87 7.73 -10.71 -6.92
CA SER A 87 6.86 -10.94 -5.77
C SER A 87 5.42 -11.23 -6.22
N THR A 88 5.01 -12.51 -6.20
CA THR A 88 3.60 -12.94 -6.29
C THR A 88 2.79 -12.65 -5.03
N ARG A 89 3.38 -12.04 -3.98
CA ARG A 89 2.70 -11.76 -2.73
C ARG A 89 1.73 -10.59 -2.88
N ARG A 90 0.43 -10.89 -2.92
CA ARG A 90 -0.59 -9.86 -2.73
C ARG A 90 -0.40 -9.20 -1.36
N PRO A 91 -0.37 -7.86 -1.30
CA PRO A 91 -0.65 -7.07 -0.11
C PRO A 91 -1.78 -7.64 0.77
N VAL A 92 -1.49 -8.44 1.80
CA VAL A 92 -2.51 -8.78 2.80
C VAL A 92 -2.68 -7.59 3.74
N ASP A 93 -3.79 -6.87 3.63
CA ASP A 93 -4.17 -5.79 4.55
C ASP A 93 -4.55 -6.41 5.90
N HIS A 94 -3.66 -6.29 6.89
CA HIS A 94 -3.91 -6.76 8.27
C HIS A 94 -4.43 -5.63 9.17
N GLY A 95 -4.70 -4.42 8.64
CA GLY A 95 -4.57 -3.20 9.45
C GLY A 95 -5.84 -2.40 9.72
N SER A 96 -6.83 -2.38 8.83
CA SER A 96 -7.97 -1.47 9.03
C SER A 96 -9.31 -2.18 9.01
N ARG A 97 -10.00 -2.13 10.16
CA ARG A 97 -11.42 -2.55 10.29
C ARG A 97 -12.39 -1.60 9.57
N VAL A 98 -11.89 -0.54 8.91
CA VAL A 98 -12.68 0.58 8.38
C VAL A 98 -12.29 1.03 6.95
N THR A 99 -11.48 0.26 6.21
CA THR A 99 -11.16 0.62 4.82
C THR A 99 -12.20 0.16 3.81
N LEU A 100 -12.39 0.95 2.75
CA LEU A 100 -13.23 0.60 1.60
C LEU A 100 -12.91 -0.78 1.02
N ASP A 101 -11.63 -1.16 0.99
CA ASP A 101 -11.22 -2.48 0.52
C ASP A 101 -11.76 -3.61 1.37
N ARG A 102 -11.78 -3.41 2.69
CA ARG A 102 -12.40 -4.38 3.59
C ARG A 102 -13.89 -4.45 3.35
N LEU A 103 -14.57 -3.30 3.22
CA LEU A 103 -16.01 -3.27 2.93
C LEU A 103 -16.34 -3.97 1.60
N ARG A 104 -15.52 -3.75 0.56
CA ARG A 104 -15.63 -4.45 -0.72
C ARG A 104 -15.40 -5.95 -0.57
N MET A 105 -14.33 -6.34 0.12
CA MET A 105 -14.00 -7.75 0.37
C MET A 105 -15.10 -8.45 1.18
N GLU A 106 -15.66 -7.81 2.20
CA GLU A 106 -16.78 -8.34 2.99
C GLU A 106 -18.04 -8.48 2.13
N ALA A 107 -18.33 -7.50 1.27
CA ALA A 107 -19.43 -7.57 0.31
C ALA A 107 -19.26 -8.74 -0.67
N ASP A 108 -18.08 -8.88 -1.28
CA ASP A 108 -17.75 -9.97 -2.21
C ASP A 108 -17.85 -11.34 -1.53
N THR A 109 -17.30 -11.46 -0.32
CA THR A 109 -17.36 -12.70 0.47
C THR A 109 -18.80 -13.06 0.83
N THR A 110 -19.62 -12.06 1.17
CA THR A 110 -21.04 -12.26 1.48
C THR A 110 -21.82 -12.68 0.24
N ALA A 111 -21.55 -12.06 -0.91
CA ALA A 111 -22.17 -12.42 -2.18
C ALA A 111 -21.80 -13.86 -2.59
N ALA A 112 -20.52 -14.22 -2.52
CA ALA A 112 -20.03 -15.56 -2.81
C ALA A 112 -20.69 -16.62 -1.90
N ARG A 113 -20.82 -16.33 -0.59
CA ARG A 113 -21.49 -17.23 0.35
C ARG A 113 -22.97 -17.41 0.01
N ARG A 114 -23.68 -16.33 -0.34
CA ARG A 114 -25.09 -16.39 -0.76
C ARG A 114 -25.26 -17.20 -2.04
N TRP A 115 -24.38 -17.01 -3.02
CA TRP A 115 -24.38 -17.78 -4.26
C TRP A 115 -24.10 -19.26 -4.03
N ALA A 116 -23.09 -19.61 -3.23
CA ALA A 116 -22.80 -20.99 -2.89
C ALA A 116 -23.99 -21.66 -2.21
N LYS A 117 -24.61 -20.99 -1.22
CA LYS A 117 -25.83 -21.47 -0.57
C LYS A 117 -26.97 -21.71 -1.56
N ALA A 118 -27.26 -20.75 -2.44
CA ALA A 118 -28.31 -20.89 -3.46
C ALA A 118 -28.01 -22.03 -4.46
N ALA A 119 -26.75 -22.30 -4.75
CA ALA A 119 -26.35 -23.41 -5.61
C ALA A 119 -26.51 -24.77 -4.91
N THR A 120 -26.30 -24.84 -3.60
CA THR A 120 -26.52 -26.06 -2.78
C THR A 120 -27.99 -26.31 -2.50
N ASP A 121 -28.78 -25.24 -2.32
CA ASP A 121 -30.23 -25.30 -2.07
C ASP A 121 -31.05 -25.55 -3.36
N ARG A 122 -30.41 -25.76 -4.52
CA ARG A 122 -31.13 -26.14 -5.75
C ARG A 122 -31.65 -27.57 -5.60
N PRO A 123 -32.97 -27.81 -5.75
CA PRO A 123 -33.51 -29.16 -5.72
C PRO A 123 -32.88 -30.01 -6.83
N GLN A 124 -32.50 -31.25 -6.49
CA GLN A 124 -31.87 -32.20 -7.42
C GLN A 124 -32.87 -32.90 -8.37
N ASP A 125 -34.11 -32.42 -8.44
CA ASP A 125 -35.15 -33.06 -9.23
C ASP A 125 -35.28 -32.39 -10.61
N LEU A 126 -34.56 -32.94 -11.58
CA LEU A 126 -34.93 -32.98 -13.00
C LEU A 126 -34.72 -34.41 -13.52
#